data_AF-A0AA96JRB0-F1
#
_entry.id   AF-A0AA96JRB0-F1
#
_cell.length_a   1.000
_cell.length_b   1.000
_cell.length_c   1.000
_cell.angle_alpha   90.00
_cell.angle_beta   90.00
_cell.angle_gamma   90.00
#
_symmetry.space_group_name_H-M   'P 1'
#
loop_
_entity.id
_entity.type
_entity.pdbx_description
1 polymer ?
#
loop_
_entity_poly.entity_id
_entity_poly.type
_entity_poly.pdbx_seq_one_letter_code
_entity_poly.pdbx_strand_id
1 'polypeptide(L)'
;MARHTSRSDATRRSSAAALLAVTAASALTLSATVLTMPAAADPGPQKTHHHAVVLVNFRNAKLAGPDADRQDARSHFFGPADSLTSYYAANSGGRLSVVPAKGDGVFGPFDLDMDNSTCDTGKMAALARKAVQDVTYDHLSIVMPSTKACEWWGLGNQPGDTTWFQEGAVKDLAAIAHEIGHNLGFAHQDRQVCTPGSFTACTADGYSRRTPMGAGGEKKGLSAPELLAQKWLPGEQIVTPGSTATVHLTPLHAAASTAGARAIDLPLGSGGDRVVVEYRTPEASTPDRDVAQGVVVYRVPKGQYDHAVMISNGKQDDKTIAGSLKGAEALSDTASGLSVSITNATAGGADVRIGFGTVPGPTSSASPTKPGAGTTPAPTLSTSTSPTPPAPVQPTREGDVTTDIGATGLPTPSTGTSAGDATATATAAGAAATGPDSLAHTGATTTVTAVVGGLLILVGGTTAVTVARRRRP
;
A
#
# COMPACT_ATOMS: atom_id res chain seq x y z
N MET A 1 -1.27 39.28 75.47
CA MET A 1 -0.77 38.47 76.60
C MET A 1 0.55 37.82 76.17
N ALA A 2 1.59 37.96 77.02
CA ALA A 2 2.96 37.36 76.99
C ALA A 2 3.78 37.52 75.67
N ARG A 3 4.79 38.38 75.50
CA ARG A 3 6.11 38.60 76.19
C ARG A 3 6.96 37.33 76.37
N HIS A 4 8.09 37.26 75.66
CA HIS A 4 9.48 37.32 76.17
C HIS A 4 10.48 36.96 75.03
N THR A 5 11.36 37.86 74.56
CA THR A 5 12.77 38.12 74.98
C THR A 5 13.67 36.88 74.96
N SER A 6 14.96 36.86 74.63
CA SER A 6 16.02 37.82 74.27
C SER A 6 17.32 37.00 74.27
N ARG A 7 18.30 37.35 73.44
CA ARG A 7 19.69 37.66 73.84
C ARG A 7 20.73 37.25 72.80
N SER A 8 21.52 38.28 72.48
CA SER A 8 22.84 38.32 71.89
C SER A 8 23.91 37.64 72.74
N ASP A 9 25.07 37.47 72.09
CA ASP A 9 26.47 37.37 72.59
C ASP A 9 27.14 36.07 72.14
N ALA A 10 28.43 35.97 71.83
CA ALA A 10 29.49 36.90 71.46
C ALA A 10 30.68 36.01 71.04
N THR A 11 31.52 36.51 70.13
CA THR A 11 32.97 36.25 69.99
C THR A 11 33.59 34.93 70.48
N ARG A 12 34.33 34.24 69.58
CA ARG A 12 35.71 33.81 69.87
C ARG A 12 36.53 33.51 68.61
N ARG A 13 37.74 34.09 68.60
CA ARG A 13 38.86 33.81 67.71
C ARG A 13 39.39 32.39 67.95
N SER A 14 39.97 31.75 66.92
CA SER A 14 41.42 31.44 66.89
C SER A 14 41.77 30.50 65.72
N SER A 15 42.90 30.85 65.11
CA SER A 15 43.61 30.23 63.99
C SER A 15 44.15 28.82 64.29
N ALA A 16 44.28 27.97 63.27
CA ALA A 16 45.52 27.22 62.98
C ALA A 16 45.41 26.29 61.75
N ALA A 17 46.51 26.27 60.99
CA ALA A 17 47.12 25.12 60.31
C ALA A 17 46.45 24.51 59.05
N ALA A 18 46.99 24.94 57.91
CA ALA A 18 47.62 24.12 56.87
C ALA A 18 47.12 22.68 56.64
N LEU A 19 46.65 22.42 55.41
CA LEU A 19 47.13 21.29 54.61
C LEU A 19 47.01 21.65 53.13
N LEU A 20 48.16 21.77 52.44
CA LEU A 20 48.22 21.75 50.98
C LEU A 20 47.83 20.35 50.51
N ALA A 21 46.69 20.23 49.84
CA ALA A 21 46.39 19.10 48.97
C ALA A 21 46.35 19.62 47.53
N VAL A 22 47.45 19.43 46.81
CA VAL A 22 47.49 19.60 45.35
C VAL A 22 46.81 18.36 44.77
N THR A 23 45.50 18.43 44.59
CA THR A 23 44.77 17.49 43.73
C THR A 23 44.94 17.96 42.29
N ALA A 24 45.76 17.25 41.52
CA ALA A 24 45.78 17.35 40.08
C ALA A 24 44.42 16.90 39.55
N ALA A 25 43.51 17.86 39.34
CA ALA A 25 42.25 17.64 38.65
C ALA A 25 42.57 17.46 37.17
N SER A 26 42.79 16.21 36.75
CA SER A 26 42.69 15.81 35.36
C SER A 26 41.25 16.07 34.91
N ALA A 27 41.01 17.25 34.35
CA ALA A 27 39.77 17.59 33.69
C ALA A 27 39.63 16.73 32.43
N LEU A 28 39.10 15.52 32.59
CA LEU A 28 38.56 14.74 31.49
C LEU A 28 37.35 15.52 30.96
N THR A 29 37.59 16.37 29.96
CA THR A 29 36.54 16.96 29.14
C THR A 29 35.94 15.82 28.31
N LEU A 30 34.99 15.08 28.91
CA LEU A 30 34.06 14.29 28.13
C LEU A 30 33.30 15.28 27.24
N SER A 31 33.80 15.44 26.03
CA SER A 31 33.08 16.04 24.93
C SER A 31 31.95 15.07 24.61
N ALA A 32 30.86 15.17 25.38
CA ALA A 32 29.60 14.55 25.04
C ALA A 32 29.13 15.25 23.75
N THR A 33 29.55 14.72 22.61
CA THR A 33 28.86 14.96 21.35
C THR A 33 27.44 14.46 21.56
N VAL A 34 26.56 15.38 21.94
CA VAL A 34 25.12 15.19 21.91
C VAL A 34 24.80 14.96 20.45
N LEU A 35 24.75 13.70 20.03
CA LEU A 35 24.16 13.32 18.77
C LEU A 35 22.69 13.75 18.88
N THR A 36 22.38 14.92 18.33
CA THR A 36 21.01 15.34 18.10
C THR A 36 20.41 14.34 17.14
N MET A 37 19.77 13.31 17.68
CA MET A 37 18.87 12.46 16.91
C MET A 37 17.85 13.41 16.26
N PRO A 38 17.59 13.30 14.95
CA PRO A 38 16.49 14.04 14.35
C PRO A 38 15.24 13.73 15.17
N ALA A 39 14.54 14.77 15.63
CA ALA A 39 13.29 14.59 16.34
C ALA A 39 12.39 13.71 15.49
N ALA A 40 11.89 12.62 16.08
CA ALA A 40 10.87 11.78 15.46
C ALA A 40 9.76 12.71 14.94
N ALA A 41 9.41 12.59 13.66
CA ALA A 41 8.35 13.41 13.10
C ALA A 41 7.07 13.15 13.91
N ASP A 42 6.48 14.22 14.46
CA ASP A 42 5.21 14.11 15.18
C ASP A 42 4.19 13.45 14.25
N PRO A 43 3.48 12.43 14.74
CA PRO A 43 2.58 11.69 13.90
C PRO A 43 1.40 12.59 13.49
N GLY A 44 0.85 12.37 12.28
CA GLY A 44 -0.05 13.31 11.62
C GLY A 44 -1.31 13.66 12.44
N PRO A 45 -1.93 14.83 12.21
CA PRO A 45 -3.10 15.27 12.97
C PRO A 45 -4.27 14.28 12.82
N GLN A 46 -5.10 14.17 13.85
CA GLN A 46 -6.37 13.47 13.73
C GLN A 46 -7.27 14.22 12.74
N LYS A 47 -7.90 13.49 11.83
CA LYS A 47 -8.84 13.99 10.83
C LYS A 47 -10.16 13.25 10.95
N THR A 48 -11.24 13.99 10.74
CA THR A 48 -12.58 13.43 10.57
C THR A 48 -13.01 13.73 9.15
N HIS A 49 -13.26 12.69 8.37
CA HIS A 49 -13.80 12.79 7.02
C HIS A 49 -15.31 12.55 7.06
N HIS A 50 -16.07 13.50 6.57
CA HIS A 50 -17.51 13.43 6.40
C HIS A 50 -17.84 12.90 5.00
N HIS A 51 -18.42 11.71 4.91
CA HIS A 51 -18.73 11.09 3.62
C HIS A 51 -20.23 11.21 3.29
N ALA A 52 -20.52 11.60 2.05
CA ALA A 52 -21.84 11.51 1.45
C ALA A 52 -21.86 10.38 0.41
N VAL A 53 -22.62 9.32 0.67
CA VAL A 53 -22.88 8.26 -0.31
C VAL A 53 -24.17 8.60 -1.04
N VAL A 54 -24.12 8.79 -2.35
CA VAL A 54 -25.24 9.26 -3.17
C VAL A 54 -25.64 8.17 -4.15
N LEU A 55 -26.81 7.58 -3.93
CA LEU A 55 -27.43 6.67 -4.86
C LEU A 55 -28.02 7.48 -6.00
N VAL A 56 -27.74 7.06 -7.23
CA VAL A 56 -28.19 7.77 -8.42
C VAL A 56 -28.82 6.80 -9.40
N ASN A 57 -29.70 7.35 -10.23
CA ASN A 57 -30.30 6.71 -11.38
C ASN A 57 -29.93 7.52 -12.62
N PHE A 58 -29.89 6.87 -13.76
CA PHE A 58 -29.82 7.53 -15.06
C PHE A 58 -31.23 7.68 -15.64
N ARG A 59 -31.39 8.46 -16.71
CA ARG A 59 -32.70 8.57 -17.37
C ARG A 59 -33.17 7.24 -17.94
N ASN A 60 -32.24 6.45 -18.47
CA ASN A 60 -32.49 5.18 -19.15
C ASN A 60 -32.13 3.92 -18.33
N ALA A 61 -31.70 4.08 -17.07
CA ALA A 61 -31.35 2.96 -16.20
C ALA A 61 -31.58 3.32 -14.73
N LYS A 62 -32.09 2.37 -13.94
CA LYS A 62 -32.37 2.51 -12.51
C LYS A 62 -31.60 1.46 -11.71
N LEU A 63 -31.30 1.76 -10.45
CA LEU A 63 -30.80 0.76 -9.50
C LEU A 63 -31.88 -0.33 -9.38
N ALA A 64 -31.47 -1.59 -9.48
CA ALA A 64 -32.36 -2.73 -9.33
C ALA A 64 -32.80 -2.91 -7.89
N GLY A 65 -31.96 -2.57 -6.90
CA GLY A 65 -32.24 -2.73 -5.48
C GLY A 65 -31.81 -1.54 -4.61
N PRO A 66 -32.36 -0.32 -4.80
CA PRO A 66 -31.88 0.88 -4.11
C PRO A 66 -31.94 0.81 -2.58
N ASP A 67 -32.92 0.10 -2.00
CA ASP A 67 -32.98 -0.10 -0.55
C ASP A 67 -31.88 -1.02 -0.03
N ALA A 68 -31.54 -2.07 -0.81
CA ALA A 68 -30.44 -2.97 -0.49
C ALA A 68 -29.09 -2.23 -0.63
N ASP A 69 -28.89 -1.49 -1.72
CA ASP A 69 -27.69 -0.67 -1.91
C ASP A 69 -27.52 0.37 -0.80
N ARG A 70 -28.62 1.00 -0.35
CA ARG A 70 -28.60 1.92 0.79
C ARG A 70 -28.17 1.22 2.07
N GLN A 71 -28.72 0.03 2.34
CA GLN A 71 -28.37 -0.76 3.52
C GLN A 71 -26.90 -1.19 3.49
N ASP A 72 -26.43 -1.70 2.35
CA ASP A 72 -25.06 -2.13 2.13
C ASP A 72 -24.10 -0.95 2.30
N ALA A 73 -24.39 0.19 1.67
CA ALA A 73 -23.61 1.42 1.82
C ALA A 73 -23.55 1.88 3.28
N ARG A 74 -24.69 1.93 3.98
CA ARG A 74 -24.72 2.33 5.40
C ARG A 74 -23.89 1.39 6.26
N SER A 75 -24.00 0.08 6.04
CA SER A 75 -23.28 -0.94 6.79
C SER A 75 -21.77 -0.88 6.53
N HIS A 76 -21.36 -0.87 5.26
CA HIS A 76 -19.95 -0.96 4.89
C HIS A 76 -19.21 0.37 4.91
N PHE A 77 -19.87 1.53 4.83
CA PHE A 77 -19.19 2.80 5.10
C PHE A 77 -19.13 3.09 6.60
N PHE A 78 -20.27 2.99 7.30
CA PHE A 78 -20.45 3.61 8.62
C PHE A 78 -20.75 2.61 9.75
N GLY A 79 -20.77 1.30 9.47
CA GLY A 79 -21.01 0.27 10.48
C GLY A 79 -19.94 0.24 11.58
N PRO A 80 -20.23 -0.38 12.74
CA PRO A 80 -19.28 -0.45 13.85
C PRO A 80 -18.14 -1.46 13.65
N ALA A 81 -18.33 -2.42 12.75
CA ALA A 81 -17.38 -3.47 12.39
C ALA A 81 -17.52 -3.79 10.90
N ASP A 82 -16.46 -4.33 10.31
CA ASP A 82 -16.40 -4.72 8.89
C ASP A 82 -16.93 -3.61 7.97
N SER A 83 -16.48 -2.40 8.27
CA SER A 83 -16.83 -1.14 7.63
C SER A 83 -15.59 -0.27 7.38
N LEU A 84 -15.73 0.72 6.51
CA LEU A 84 -14.73 1.74 6.21
C LEU A 84 -14.30 2.50 7.47
N THR A 85 -15.26 2.86 8.32
CA THR A 85 -15.02 3.44 9.65
C THR A 85 -14.08 2.55 10.47
N SER A 86 -14.40 1.26 10.62
CA SER A 86 -13.58 0.35 11.42
C SER A 86 -12.21 0.07 10.77
N TYR A 87 -12.15 -0.06 9.44
CA TYR A 87 -10.94 -0.35 8.68
C TYR A 87 -9.92 0.79 8.81
N TYR A 88 -10.32 2.03 8.50
CA TYR A 88 -9.39 3.15 8.57
C TYR A 88 -9.09 3.60 9.99
N ALA A 89 -10.02 3.44 10.95
CA ALA A 89 -9.70 3.67 12.35
C ALA A 89 -8.59 2.71 12.83
N ALA A 90 -8.67 1.43 12.46
CA ALA A 90 -7.66 0.45 12.83
C ALA A 90 -6.31 0.70 12.14
N ASN A 91 -6.30 0.92 10.81
CA ASN A 91 -5.06 1.15 10.06
C ASN A 91 -4.36 2.47 10.42
N SER A 92 -5.12 3.51 10.78
CA SER A 92 -4.57 4.83 11.11
C SER A 92 -4.22 4.99 12.59
N GLY A 93 -4.47 3.98 13.43
CA GLY A 93 -4.36 4.13 14.89
C GLY A 93 -5.31 5.19 15.46
N GLY A 94 -6.50 5.34 14.87
CA GLY A 94 -7.50 6.34 15.25
C GLY A 94 -7.20 7.77 14.76
N ARG A 95 -6.27 7.94 13.80
CA ARG A 95 -5.96 9.25 13.21
C ARG A 95 -6.93 9.65 12.10
N LEU A 96 -7.61 8.70 11.49
CA LEU A 96 -8.68 8.95 10.55
C LEU A 96 -10.00 8.40 11.10
N SER A 97 -10.97 9.29 11.26
CA SER A 97 -12.36 8.94 11.52
C SER A 97 -13.18 9.14 10.26
N VAL A 98 -13.94 8.13 9.86
CA VAL A 98 -14.90 8.21 8.76
C VAL A 98 -16.30 8.27 9.36
N VAL A 99 -17.05 9.32 9.07
CA VAL A 99 -18.39 9.57 9.62
C VAL A 99 -19.38 9.96 8.52
N PRO A 100 -20.70 9.72 8.71
CA PRO A 100 -21.70 10.19 7.77
C PRO A 100 -21.73 11.73 7.74
N ALA A 101 -21.83 12.31 6.55
CA ALA A 101 -21.91 13.76 6.38
C ALA A 101 -23.17 14.38 7.00
N LYS A 102 -24.30 13.66 6.94
CA LYS A 102 -25.57 14.05 7.57
C LYS A 102 -26.46 12.83 7.72
N GLY A 103 -27.23 12.74 8.81
CA GLY A 103 -28.16 11.64 9.03
C GLY A 103 -27.46 10.28 9.04
N ASP A 104 -27.91 9.37 8.18
CA ASP A 104 -27.28 8.06 7.96
C ASP A 104 -26.14 8.09 6.93
N GLY A 105 -25.85 9.25 6.33
CA GLY A 105 -24.78 9.46 5.34
C GLY A 105 -25.12 8.99 3.93
N VAL A 106 -26.32 8.43 3.71
CA VAL A 106 -26.72 7.85 2.42
C VAL A 106 -27.92 8.60 1.84
N PHE A 107 -27.79 9.11 0.63
CA PHE A 107 -28.77 9.97 -0.02
C PHE A 107 -29.30 9.35 -1.32
N GLY A 108 -30.53 9.72 -1.70
CA GLY A 108 -31.15 9.22 -2.92
C GLY A 108 -31.96 7.92 -2.75
N PRO A 109 -32.31 7.25 -3.86
CA PRO A 109 -31.78 7.50 -5.20
C PRO A 109 -32.25 8.82 -5.83
N PHE A 110 -31.38 9.49 -6.57
CA PHE A 110 -31.71 10.68 -7.37
C PHE A 110 -31.65 10.41 -8.86
N ASP A 111 -32.58 10.95 -9.65
CA ASP A 111 -32.54 10.85 -11.10
C ASP A 111 -31.61 11.92 -11.70
N LEU A 112 -30.50 11.50 -12.30
CA LEU A 112 -29.58 12.39 -12.99
C LEU A 112 -30.04 12.64 -14.43
N ASP A 113 -29.89 13.89 -14.91
CA ASP A 113 -30.12 14.26 -16.31
C ASP A 113 -28.96 13.84 -17.22
N MET A 114 -28.73 12.53 -17.27
CA MET A 114 -27.81 11.86 -18.18
C MET A 114 -28.23 10.41 -18.42
N ASP A 115 -27.82 9.87 -19.56
CA ASP A 115 -27.97 8.46 -19.88
C ASP A 115 -26.69 7.70 -19.47
N ASN A 116 -26.82 6.40 -19.25
CA ASN A 116 -25.69 5.52 -18.91
C ASN A 116 -24.89 5.02 -20.15
N SER A 117 -25.17 5.56 -21.34
CA SER A 117 -24.54 5.17 -22.61
C SER A 117 -23.09 5.66 -22.73
N THR A 118 -22.68 6.61 -21.89
CA THR A 118 -21.32 7.14 -21.81
C THR A 118 -20.83 7.14 -20.37
N CYS A 119 -19.55 6.86 -20.14
CA CYS A 119 -18.94 6.94 -18.81
C CYS A 119 -18.36 8.33 -18.53
N ASP A 120 -19.21 9.35 -18.47
CA ASP A 120 -18.81 10.72 -18.13
C ASP A 120 -18.83 10.90 -16.60
N THR A 121 -17.74 10.51 -15.95
CA THR A 121 -17.58 10.54 -14.50
C THR A 121 -17.64 11.97 -13.94
N GLY A 122 -17.11 12.95 -14.68
CA GLY A 122 -17.13 14.36 -14.32
C GLY A 122 -18.54 14.94 -14.32
N LYS A 123 -19.33 14.71 -15.37
CA LYS A 123 -20.74 15.13 -15.42
C LYS A 123 -21.55 14.43 -14.33
N MET A 124 -21.33 13.14 -14.11
CA MET A 124 -22.02 12.38 -13.08
C MET A 124 -21.76 12.95 -11.68
N ALA A 125 -20.49 13.24 -11.36
CA ALA A 125 -20.13 13.88 -10.10
C ALA A 125 -20.77 15.26 -9.96
N ALA A 126 -20.71 16.11 -10.98
CA ALA A 126 -21.35 17.43 -10.95
C ALA A 126 -22.86 17.35 -10.67
N LEU A 127 -23.57 16.41 -11.31
CA LEU A 127 -25.00 16.20 -11.10
C LEU A 127 -25.30 15.62 -9.70
N ALA A 128 -24.51 14.68 -9.22
CA ALA A 128 -24.65 14.11 -7.87
C ALA A 128 -24.43 15.18 -6.79
N ARG A 129 -23.40 16.04 -6.92
CA ARG A 129 -23.16 17.17 -6.00
C ARG A 129 -24.34 18.13 -5.97
N LYS A 130 -24.93 18.44 -7.12
CA LYS A 130 -26.14 19.27 -7.21
C LYS A 130 -27.33 18.64 -6.48
N ALA A 131 -27.47 17.31 -6.54
CA ALA A 131 -28.55 16.60 -5.86
C ALA A 131 -28.44 16.66 -4.32
N VAL A 132 -27.23 16.83 -3.78
CA VAL A 132 -26.97 16.97 -2.33
C VAL A 132 -26.37 18.34 -1.98
N GLN A 133 -26.72 19.40 -2.71
CA GLN A 133 -26.13 20.74 -2.54
C GLN A 133 -26.27 21.34 -1.13
N ASP A 134 -27.25 20.89 -0.34
CA ASP A 134 -27.51 21.34 1.03
C ASP A 134 -26.84 20.44 2.10
N VAL A 135 -25.90 19.58 1.69
CA VAL A 135 -25.12 18.69 2.56
C VAL A 135 -23.65 19.10 2.50
N THR A 136 -23.05 19.38 3.65
CA THR A 136 -21.60 19.58 3.77
C THR A 136 -20.91 18.23 3.94
N TYR A 137 -19.93 17.92 3.09
CA TYR A 137 -19.14 16.70 3.13
C TYR A 137 -17.71 16.97 2.67
N ASP A 138 -16.79 16.10 3.07
CA ASP A 138 -15.40 16.07 2.61
C ASP A 138 -15.21 15.11 1.43
N HIS A 139 -16.02 14.04 1.37
CA HIS A 139 -15.95 13.01 0.33
C HIS A 139 -17.33 12.67 -0.24
N LEU A 140 -17.38 12.40 -1.54
CA LEU A 140 -18.56 12.01 -2.30
C LEU A 140 -18.36 10.60 -2.90
N SER A 141 -19.23 9.67 -2.56
CA SER A 141 -19.25 8.33 -3.16
C SER A 141 -20.55 8.12 -3.93
N ILE A 142 -20.47 7.82 -5.21
CA ILE A 142 -21.64 7.75 -6.10
C ILE A 142 -21.95 6.29 -6.42
N VAL A 143 -23.15 5.82 -6.08
CA VAL A 143 -23.60 4.45 -6.37
C VAL A 143 -24.58 4.50 -7.54
N MET A 144 -24.28 3.80 -8.61
CA MET A 144 -24.99 3.92 -9.89
C MET A 144 -25.37 2.55 -10.48
N PRO A 145 -26.41 2.48 -11.35
CA PRO A 145 -26.76 1.26 -12.04
C PRO A 145 -25.58 0.74 -12.86
N SER A 146 -25.45 -0.59 -12.93
CA SER A 146 -24.39 -1.19 -13.73
C SER A 146 -24.51 -0.80 -15.21
N THR A 147 -23.39 -0.45 -15.84
CA THR A 147 -23.33 -0.08 -17.26
C THR A 147 -22.05 -0.59 -17.91
N LYS A 148 -22.16 -1.03 -19.17
CA LYS A 148 -21.01 -1.42 -19.99
C LYS A 148 -20.15 -0.23 -20.43
N ALA A 149 -20.68 0.99 -20.34
CA ALA A 149 -19.92 2.18 -20.72
C ALA A 149 -18.75 2.43 -19.76
N CYS A 150 -18.89 2.02 -18.50
CA CYS A 150 -17.84 2.08 -17.49
C CYS A 150 -17.25 0.67 -17.30
N GLU A 151 -15.99 0.47 -17.69
CA GLU A 151 -15.34 -0.86 -17.66
C GLU A 151 -14.72 -1.23 -16.30
N TRP A 152 -15.20 -0.58 -15.24
CA TRP A 152 -14.68 -0.72 -13.88
C TRP A 152 -15.82 -0.98 -12.90
N TRP A 153 -15.56 -1.71 -11.83
CA TRP A 153 -16.55 -1.97 -10.80
C TRP A 153 -16.59 -0.83 -9.77
N GLY A 154 -15.41 -0.32 -9.41
CA GLY A 154 -15.20 0.92 -8.67
C GLY A 154 -14.20 1.84 -9.37
N LEU A 155 -14.31 3.14 -9.07
CA LEU A 155 -13.38 4.17 -9.53
C LEU A 155 -13.17 5.20 -8.41
N GLY A 156 -11.94 5.72 -8.29
CA GLY A 156 -11.62 6.80 -7.38
C GLY A 156 -10.69 7.85 -7.99
N ASN A 157 -10.88 9.11 -7.59
CA ASN A 157 -9.86 10.14 -7.82
C ASN A 157 -8.61 9.84 -7.00
N GLN A 158 -7.42 10.09 -7.57
CA GLN A 158 -6.12 9.86 -6.95
C GLN A 158 -5.16 11.07 -7.09
N PRO A 159 -4.90 11.82 -6.01
CA PRO A 159 -5.76 11.96 -4.84
C PRO A 159 -7.09 12.65 -5.22
N GLY A 160 -8.04 12.67 -4.30
CA GLY A 160 -9.27 13.45 -4.48
C GLY A 160 -10.37 13.07 -3.51
N ASP A 161 -11.58 13.52 -3.79
CA ASP A 161 -12.72 13.39 -2.88
C ASP A 161 -13.89 12.58 -3.45
N THR A 162 -13.78 12.10 -4.69
CA THR A 162 -14.88 11.46 -5.41
C THR A 162 -14.56 10.00 -5.68
N THR A 163 -15.53 9.13 -5.44
CA THR A 163 -15.53 7.74 -5.87
C THR A 163 -16.84 7.38 -6.56
N TRP A 164 -16.79 6.37 -7.42
CA TRP A 164 -17.93 5.84 -8.14
C TRP A 164 -17.98 4.32 -7.99
N PHE A 165 -19.17 3.80 -7.81
CA PHE A 165 -19.44 2.38 -7.59
C PHE A 165 -20.57 1.95 -8.50
N GLN A 166 -20.32 0.95 -9.34
CA GLN A 166 -21.43 0.26 -10.00
C GLN A 166 -22.23 -0.52 -8.95
N GLU A 167 -23.51 -0.72 -9.24
CA GLU A 167 -24.43 -1.47 -8.38
C GLU A 167 -23.81 -2.78 -7.89
N GLY A 168 -23.97 -3.05 -6.59
CA GLY A 168 -23.37 -4.20 -5.94
C GLY A 168 -21.89 -4.05 -5.58
N ALA A 169 -21.15 -3.02 -6.00
CA ALA A 169 -19.78 -2.79 -5.51
C ALA A 169 -19.76 -2.34 -4.05
N VAL A 170 -20.77 -1.59 -3.61
CA VAL A 170 -20.87 -1.11 -2.21
C VAL A 170 -21.18 -2.20 -1.18
N LYS A 171 -21.48 -3.43 -1.62
CA LYS A 171 -21.60 -4.60 -0.73
C LYS A 171 -20.24 -5.23 -0.39
N ASP A 172 -19.18 -4.78 -1.07
CA ASP A 172 -17.83 -5.29 -0.93
C ASP A 172 -16.96 -4.23 -0.24
N LEU A 173 -16.64 -4.46 1.04
CA LEU A 173 -15.80 -3.55 1.81
C LEU A 173 -14.41 -3.40 1.18
N ALA A 174 -13.91 -4.42 0.50
CA ALA A 174 -12.60 -4.37 -0.13
C ALA A 174 -12.60 -3.38 -1.30
N ALA A 175 -13.66 -3.40 -2.11
CA ALA A 175 -13.86 -2.40 -3.16
C ALA A 175 -13.97 -0.98 -2.57
N ILE A 176 -14.75 -0.80 -1.50
CA ILE A 176 -14.89 0.51 -0.84
C ILE A 176 -13.53 1.00 -0.29
N ALA A 177 -12.81 0.15 0.44
CA ALA A 177 -11.50 0.50 1.00
C ALA A 177 -10.47 0.80 -0.10
N HIS A 178 -10.54 0.12 -1.24
CA HIS A 178 -9.70 0.38 -2.40
C HIS A 178 -9.95 1.77 -3.00
N GLU A 179 -11.20 2.08 -3.36
CA GLU A 179 -11.51 3.36 -4.02
C GLU A 179 -11.29 4.55 -3.08
N ILE A 180 -11.54 4.38 -1.78
CA ILE A 180 -11.24 5.41 -0.78
C ILE A 180 -9.73 5.51 -0.55
N GLY A 181 -8.96 4.43 -0.73
CA GLY A 181 -7.50 4.47 -0.76
C GLY A 181 -6.97 5.39 -1.86
N HIS A 182 -7.58 5.38 -3.04
CA HIS A 182 -7.25 6.34 -4.09
C HIS A 182 -7.50 7.79 -3.67
N ASN A 183 -8.63 8.07 -3.01
CA ASN A 183 -8.91 9.42 -2.49
C ASN A 183 -7.83 9.91 -1.50
N LEU A 184 -7.22 9.00 -0.74
CA LEU A 184 -6.08 9.29 0.12
C LEU A 184 -4.76 9.51 -0.64
N GLY A 185 -4.74 9.22 -1.94
CA GLY A 185 -3.59 9.40 -2.85
C GLY A 185 -2.88 8.10 -3.21
N PHE A 186 -3.28 6.95 -2.66
CA PHE A 186 -2.59 5.69 -2.91
C PHE A 186 -2.78 5.24 -4.36
N ALA A 187 -1.67 4.91 -5.02
CA ALA A 187 -1.69 4.21 -6.29
C ALA A 187 -2.03 2.73 -6.08
N HIS A 188 -2.31 2.02 -7.17
CA HIS A 188 -2.29 0.56 -7.13
C HIS A 188 -0.93 0.07 -6.63
N GLN A 189 -0.95 -0.89 -5.73
CA GLN A 189 0.26 -1.47 -5.16
C GLN A 189 0.72 -2.62 -6.05
N ASP A 190 1.47 -2.24 -7.08
CA ASP A 190 2.09 -3.16 -8.01
C ASP A 190 3.13 -4.04 -7.32
N ARG A 191 3.41 -5.17 -7.97
CA ARG A 191 4.50 -6.05 -7.62
C ARG A 191 5.45 -6.25 -8.78
N GLN A 192 6.73 -6.30 -8.45
CA GLN A 192 7.80 -6.61 -9.38
C GLN A 192 8.65 -7.76 -8.88
N VAL A 193 9.11 -8.59 -9.80
CA VAL A 193 10.10 -9.64 -9.53
C VAL A 193 11.43 -9.20 -10.06
N CYS A 194 12.39 -9.07 -9.15
CA CYS A 194 13.77 -8.73 -9.45
C CYS A 194 14.59 -10.00 -9.68
N THR A 195 15.73 -9.84 -10.35
CA THR A 195 16.73 -10.91 -10.43
C THR A 195 17.06 -11.39 -9.01
N PRO A 196 17.16 -12.71 -8.75
CA PRO A 196 17.48 -13.23 -7.42
C PRO A 196 18.69 -12.51 -6.81
N GLY A 197 18.51 -12.01 -5.57
CA GLY A 197 19.53 -11.26 -4.85
C GLY A 197 19.69 -9.79 -5.23
N SER A 198 18.86 -9.24 -6.13
CA SER A 198 18.95 -7.85 -6.62
C SER A 198 17.70 -7.02 -6.25
N PHE A 199 17.87 -5.75 -5.89
CA PHE A 199 16.80 -4.74 -5.83
C PHE A 199 16.46 -4.13 -7.20
N THR A 200 17.26 -4.43 -8.22
CA THR A 200 17.18 -3.84 -9.56
C THR A 200 16.97 -4.93 -10.62
N ALA A 201 16.76 -4.51 -11.87
CA ALA A 201 16.44 -5.39 -12.98
C ALA A 201 15.18 -6.23 -12.69
N CYS A 202 14.08 -5.53 -12.39
CA CYS A 202 12.81 -6.12 -12.05
C CYS A 202 11.83 -6.08 -13.22
N THR A 203 10.92 -7.04 -13.24
CA THR A 203 9.84 -7.17 -14.23
C THR A 203 8.50 -7.13 -13.51
N ALA A 204 7.48 -6.57 -14.15
CA ALA A 204 6.12 -6.54 -13.58
C ALA A 204 5.60 -7.96 -13.32
N ASP A 205 4.97 -8.16 -12.17
CA ASP A 205 4.42 -9.44 -11.73
C ASP A 205 3.09 -9.24 -10.98
N GLY A 206 2.18 -8.50 -11.62
CA GLY A 206 0.84 -8.23 -11.12
C GLY A 206 0.82 -7.29 -9.91
N TYR A 207 -0.14 -7.53 -9.02
CA TYR A 207 -0.35 -6.77 -7.79
C TYR A 207 0.25 -7.48 -6.57
N SER A 208 0.47 -6.75 -5.49
CA SER A 208 1.12 -7.29 -4.28
C SER A 208 0.29 -8.36 -3.56
N ARG A 209 -1.04 -8.30 -3.66
CA ARG A 209 -2.03 -9.02 -2.84
C ARG A 209 -1.85 -8.81 -1.33
N ARG A 210 -1.21 -7.71 -0.91
CA ARG A 210 -0.90 -7.37 0.49
C ARG A 210 -1.80 -6.30 1.09
N THR A 211 -2.48 -5.51 0.28
CA THR A 211 -3.36 -4.41 0.74
C THR A 211 -4.56 -4.34 -0.21
N PRO A 212 -5.66 -3.64 0.11
CA PRO A 212 -6.73 -3.38 -0.86
C PRO A 212 -6.19 -2.81 -2.17
N MET A 213 -5.22 -1.90 -2.12
CA MET A 213 -4.56 -1.30 -3.29
C MET A 213 -3.79 -2.30 -4.14
N GLY A 214 -3.38 -3.43 -3.56
CA GLY A 214 -2.71 -4.53 -4.24
C GLY A 214 -3.62 -5.71 -4.56
N ALA A 215 -4.94 -5.53 -4.63
CA ALA A 215 -5.93 -6.62 -4.80
C ALA A 215 -5.90 -7.66 -3.66
N GLY A 216 -5.54 -7.23 -2.44
CA GLY A 216 -5.36 -8.08 -1.29
C GLY A 216 -6.62 -8.41 -0.49
N GLY A 217 -7.70 -7.64 -0.63
CA GLY A 217 -8.87 -7.75 0.26
C GLY A 217 -8.84 -6.77 1.44
N GLU A 218 -9.99 -6.58 2.07
CA GLU A 218 -10.21 -5.78 3.28
C GLU A 218 -9.67 -6.41 4.57
N LYS A 219 -9.36 -7.70 4.53
CA LYS A 219 -8.76 -8.46 5.64
C LYS A 219 -7.26 -8.32 5.75
N LYS A 220 -6.67 -7.45 4.92
CA LYS A 220 -5.27 -7.05 4.96
C LYS A 220 -5.19 -5.55 5.21
N GLY A 221 -4.42 -5.17 6.22
CA GLY A 221 -4.12 -3.77 6.48
C GLY A 221 -3.31 -3.12 5.37
N LEU A 222 -3.18 -1.80 5.47
CA LEU A 222 -2.31 -0.97 4.63
C LEU A 222 -0.84 -1.34 4.84
N SER A 223 -0.01 -1.11 3.84
CA SER A 223 1.44 -1.32 3.91
C SER A 223 2.14 -0.16 4.63
N ALA A 224 3.37 -0.38 5.07
CA ALA A 224 4.20 0.65 5.68
C ALA A 224 4.35 1.87 4.77
N PRO A 225 4.61 1.76 3.44
CA PRO A 225 4.57 2.92 2.55
C PRO A 225 3.23 3.68 2.58
N GLU A 226 2.09 2.99 2.53
CA GLU A 226 0.77 3.63 2.59
C GLU A 226 0.58 4.38 3.93
N LEU A 227 1.00 3.77 5.05
CA LEU A 227 0.98 4.42 6.37
C LEU A 227 1.95 5.60 6.47
N LEU A 228 3.13 5.51 5.84
CA LEU A 228 4.14 6.59 5.78
C LEU A 228 3.64 7.77 4.93
N ALA A 229 2.99 7.49 3.80
CA ALA A 229 2.39 8.51 2.94
C ALA A 229 1.36 9.36 3.71
N GLN A 230 0.58 8.75 4.60
CA GLN A 230 -0.39 9.45 5.45
C GLN A 230 0.18 9.93 6.80
N LYS A 231 1.45 9.63 7.11
CA LYS A 231 2.08 9.91 8.41
C LYS A 231 1.31 9.28 9.58
N TRP A 232 0.76 8.09 9.37
CA TRP A 232 0.06 7.31 10.39
C TRP A 232 0.98 6.42 11.20
N LEU A 233 2.18 6.15 10.69
CA LEU A 233 3.23 5.47 11.44
C LEU A 233 4.04 6.49 12.25
N PRO A 234 4.06 6.40 13.60
CA PRO A 234 4.86 7.28 14.45
C PRO A 234 6.37 7.17 14.17
N GLY A 235 7.10 8.27 14.33
CA GLY A 235 8.54 8.30 14.05
C GLY A 235 9.36 7.30 14.87
N GLU A 236 8.97 7.03 16.12
CA GLU A 236 9.61 6.03 16.99
C GLU A 236 9.39 4.58 16.53
N GLN A 237 8.43 4.35 15.64
CA GLN A 237 8.16 3.05 15.02
C GLN A 237 8.90 2.88 13.68
N ILE A 238 9.63 3.89 13.23
CA ILE A 238 10.37 3.90 11.97
C ILE A 238 11.86 3.91 12.29
N VAL A 239 12.61 2.98 11.69
CA VAL A 239 14.06 2.90 11.87
C VAL A 239 14.78 3.18 10.55
N THR A 240 15.75 4.07 10.56
CA THR A 240 16.64 4.38 9.42
C THR A 240 18.08 4.16 9.83
N PRO A 241 18.59 2.91 9.78
CA PRO A 241 19.97 2.62 10.15
C PRO A 241 20.96 3.42 9.28
N GLY A 242 21.93 4.08 9.92
CA GLY A 242 23.02 4.78 9.21
C GLY A 242 24.25 3.91 8.94
N SER A 243 24.26 2.68 9.42
CA SER A 243 25.36 1.71 9.30
C SER A 243 24.82 0.29 9.34
N THR A 244 25.67 -0.69 9.03
CA THR A 244 25.29 -2.11 9.08
C THR A 244 24.73 -2.47 10.46
N ALA A 245 23.54 -3.05 10.49
CA ALA A 245 22.81 -3.32 11.71
C ALA A 245 21.85 -4.52 11.52
N THR A 246 21.44 -5.12 12.64
CA THR A 246 20.27 -6.00 12.67
C THR A 246 19.17 -5.25 13.42
N VAL A 247 18.01 -5.12 12.78
CA VAL A 247 16.83 -4.45 13.34
C VAL A 247 15.75 -5.50 13.57
N HIS A 248 15.21 -5.52 14.79
CA HIS A 248 14.02 -6.31 15.10
C HIS A 248 12.76 -5.56 14.68
N LEU A 249 11.98 -6.13 13.77
CA LEU A 249 10.67 -5.64 13.35
C LEU A 249 9.56 -6.37 14.11
N THR A 250 8.78 -5.61 14.87
CA THR A 250 7.48 -6.01 15.39
C THR A 250 6.46 -5.97 14.23
N PRO A 251 5.46 -6.87 14.15
CA PRO A 251 4.47 -6.85 13.06
C PRO A 251 3.84 -5.48 12.85
N LEU A 252 3.69 -5.02 11.61
CA LEU A 252 3.27 -3.65 11.26
C LEU A 252 2.03 -3.21 12.04
N HIS A 253 1.03 -4.08 12.10
CA HIS A 253 -0.29 -3.80 12.68
C HIS A 253 -0.50 -4.38 14.09
N ALA A 254 0.56 -4.85 14.77
CA ALA A 254 0.39 -5.32 16.15
C ALA A 254 -0.09 -4.17 17.06
N ALA A 255 -0.80 -4.51 18.13
CA ALA A 255 -1.44 -3.56 19.04
C ALA A 255 -0.53 -2.39 19.43
N ALA A 256 -1.13 -1.20 19.62
CA ALA A 256 -0.40 0.02 19.99
C ALA A 256 0.38 -0.11 21.31
N SER A 257 -0.02 -1.03 22.19
CA SER A 257 0.71 -1.36 23.43
C SER A 257 2.00 -2.14 23.19
N THR A 258 2.19 -2.74 22.01
CA THR A 258 3.41 -3.42 21.64
C THR A 258 4.46 -2.40 21.18
N ALA A 259 5.57 -2.31 21.89
CA ALA A 259 6.67 -1.44 21.50
C ALA A 259 7.52 -2.04 20.36
N GLY A 260 8.34 -1.21 19.72
CA GLY A 260 9.34 -1.64 18.75
C GLY A 260 9.16 -1.03 17.36
N ALA A 261 10.15 -1.29 16.51
CA ALA A 261 10.14 -0.85 15.12
C ALA A 261 9.08 -1.62 14.32
N ARG A 262 8.36 -0.92 13.46
CA ARG A 262 7.33 -1.48 12.56
C ARG A 262 7.76 -1.43 11.10
N ALA A 263 8.59 -0.45 10.76
CA ALA A 263 9.16 -0.29 9.43
C ALA A 263 10.64 0.11 9.51
N ILE A 264 11.41 -0.35 8.53
CA ILE A 264 12.73 0.18 8.21
C ILE A 264 12.60 1.01 6.94
N ASP A 265 13.14 2.22 6.93
CA ASP A 265 13.05 3.13 5.79
C ASP A 265 14.44 3.66 5.43
N LEU A 266 14.91 3.32 4.24
CA LEU A 266 16.31 3.43 3.82
C LEU A 266 16.45 4.17 2.48
N PRO A 267 17.44 5.06 2.31
CA PRO A 267 17.75 5.61 0.99
C PRO A 267 18.30 4.51 0.05
N LEU A 268 17.88 4.54 -1.21
CA LEU A 268 18.39 3.70 -2.29
C LEU A 268 19.15 4.55 -3.30
N GLY A 269 20.47 4.61 -3.15
CA GLY A 269 21.33 5.48 -3.96
C GLY A 269 21.10 6.96 -3.67
N SER A 270 21.51 7.82 -4.62
CA SER A 270 21.41 9.29 -4.50
C SER A 270 20.21 9.91 -5.23
N GLY A 271 19.43 9.10 -5.95
CA GLY A 271 18.32 9.56 -6.80
C GLY A 271 17.03 9.91 -6.06
N GLY A 272 17.01 9.79 -4.72
CA GLY A 272 15.82 10.02 -3.88
C GLY A 272 14.90 8.79 -3.75
N ASP A 273 15.19 7.69 -4.46
CA ASP A 273 14.51 6.41 -4.23
C ASP A 273 14.76 5.91 -2.80
N ARG A 274 13.80 5.15 -2.28
CA ARG A 274 13.89 4.53 -0.96
C ARG A 274 13.53 3.05 -1.01
N VAL A 275 14.00 2.31 -0.02
CA VAL A 275 13.57 0.95 0.29
C VAL A 275 12.87 0.98 1.63
N VAL A 276 11.64 0.49 1.67
CA VAL A 276 10.87 0.30 2.91
C VAL A 276 10.72 -1.19 3.17
N VAL A 277 11.04 -1.61 4.39
CA VAL A 277 10.90 -2.99 4.83
C VAL A 277 9.89 -3.05 5.97
N GLU A 278 8.94 -3.96 5.87
CA GLU A 278 7.95 -4.24 6.92
C GLU A 278 7.94 -5.73 7.26
N TYR A 279 7.42 -6.07 8.43
CA TYR A 279 7.07 -7.43 8.80
C TYR A 279 5.57 -7.52 9.06
N ARG A 280 4.90 -8.54 8.54
CA ARG A 280 3.46 -8.76 8.75
C ARG A 280 3.20 -10.21 9.13
N THR A 281 2.18 -10.42 9.95
CA THR A 281 1.74 -11.73 10.44
C THR A 281 0.21 -11.70 10.57
N PRO A 282 -0.50 -12.81 10.32
CA PRO A 282 -1.94 -12.84 10.53
C PRO A 282 -2.25 -12.77 12.04
N GLU A 283 -3.14 -11.87 12.42
CA GLU A 283 -3.60 -11.62 13.78
C GLU A 283 -5.06 -11.13 13.75
N ALA A 284 -6.00 -11.94 14.24
CA ALA A 284 -7.44 -11.73 14.09
C ALA A 284 -7.95 -10.40 14.68
N SER A 285 -7.24 -9.85 15.67
CA SER A 285 -7.60 -8.59 16.34
C SER A 285 -7.07 -7.33 15.62
N THR A 286 -6.37 -7.50 14.51
CA THR A 286 -5.72 -6.40 13.76
C THR A 286 -6.30 -6.28 12.35
N PRO A 287 -5.95 -5.23 11.59
CA PRO A 287 -6.20 -5.18 10.14
C PRO A 287 -5.64 -6.37 9.35
N ASP A 288 -4.64 -7.07 9.86
CA ASP A 288 -3.96 -8.19 9.21
C ASP A 288 -4.59 -9.53 9.59
N ARG A 289 -5.82 -9.78 9.16
CA ARG A 289 -6.55 -11.01 9.52
C ARG A 289 -6.19 -12.20 8.64
N ASP A 290 -5.87 -11.97 7.37
CA ASP A 290 -5.55 -13.01 6.39
C ASP A 290 -4.26 -12.74 5.59
N VAL A 291 -3.40 -11.87 6.12
CA VAL A 291 -2.10 -11.62 5.51
C VAL A 291 -1.18 -12.83 5.72
N ALA A 292 -0.46 -13.25 4.68
CA ALA A 292 0.57 -14.27 4.87
C ALA A 292 1.75 -13.70 5.68
N GLN A 293 2.23 -14.48 6.64
CA GLN A 293 3.36 -14.10 7.49
C GLN A 293 4.63 -13.88 6.64
N GLY A 294 5.36 -12.80 6.91
CA GLY A 294 6.67 -12.58 6.30
C GLY A 294 7.14 -11.14 6.23
N VAL A 295 8.39 -10.98 5.83
CA VAL A 295 9.01 -9.68 5.56
C VAL A 295 8.72 -9.27 4.13
N VAL A 296 8.24 -8.04 3.95
CA VAL A 296 7.95 -7.45 2.64
C VAL A 296 8.86 -6.26 2.43
N VAL A 297 9.37 -6.14 1.22
CA VAL A 297 10.24 -5.05 0.79
C VAL A 297 9.55 -4.29 -0.33
N TYR A 298 9.52 -2.97 -0.21
CA TYR A 298 8.99 -2.06 -1.20
C TYR A 298 10.10 -1.15 -1.69
N ARG A 299 10.08 -0.87 -2.99
CA ARG A 299 10.78 0.27 -3.57
C ARG A 299 9.83 1.47 -3.60
N VAL A 300 10.31 2.62 -3.16
CA VAL A 300 9.59 3.89 -3.14
C VAL A 300 10.29 4.85 -4.11
N PRO A 301 9.78 5.00 -5.35
CA PRO A 301 10.42 5.85 -6.34
C PRO A 301 10.41 7.32 -5.91
N LYS A 302 11.56 7.98 -5.94
CA LYS A 302 11.71 9.42 -5.60
C LYS A 302 11.10 9.82 -4.24
N GLY A 303 10.99 8.88 -3.29
CA GLY A 303 10.37 9.12 -1.99
C GLY A 303 8.83 9.26 -2.03
N GLN A 304 8.17 8.87 -3.14
CA GLN A 304 6.71 8.88 -3.29
C GLN A 304 6.11 7.60 -2.68
N TYR A 305 5.87 7.62 -1.37
CA TYR A 305 5.38 6.46 -0.61
C TYR A 305 3.99 5.96 -1.07
N ASP A 306 3.18 6.85 -1.62
CA ASP A 306 1.88 6.55 -2.22
C ASP A 306 1.98 5.81 -3.56
N HIS A 307 3.18 5.70 -4.14
CA HIS A 307 3.49 4.98 -5.39
C HIS A 307 4.50 3.84 -5.17
N ALA A 308 4.52 3.28 -3.96
CA ALA A 308 5.44 2.20 -3.62
C ALA A 308 5.11 0.91 -4.38
N VAL A 309 6.17 0.22 -4.83
CA VAL A 309 6.07 -1.05 -5.54
C VAL A 309 6.68 -2.15 -4.70
N MET A 310 5.93 -3.23 -4.48
CA MET A 310 6.47 -4.41 -3.80
C MET A 310 7.51 -5.08 -4.70
N ILE A 311 8.70 -5.35 -4.18
CA ILE A 311 9.75 -6.07 -4.89
C ILE A 311 9.94 -7.45 -4.29
N SER A 312 10.16 -8.47 -5.12
CA SER A 312 10.32 -9.86 -4.69
C SER A 312 11.42 -10.57 -5.47
N ASN A 313 12.06 -11.58 -4.87
CA ASN A 313 13.04 -12.45 -5.52
C ASN A 313 12.45 -13.74 -6.11
N GLY A 314 11.12 -13.94 -6.02
CA GLY A 314 10.43 -15.09 -6.57
C GLY A 314 9.15 -14.70 -7.28
N LYS A 315 8.80 -15.43 -8.34
CA LYS A 315 7.51 -15.26 -9.04
C LYS A 315 6.32 -15.50 -8.12
N GLN A 316 5.19 -14.90 -8.49
CA GLN A 316 3.92 -15.15 -7.85
C GLN A 316 3.62 -16.65 -7.90
N ASP A 317 3.48 -17.24 -6.73
CA ASP A 317 2.72 -18.47 -6.57
C ASP A 317 1.44 -18.04 -5.86
N ASP A 318 0.31 -18.24 -6.53
CA ASP A 318 -1.01 -17.82 -6.06
C ASP A 318 -1.37 -18.42 -4.69
N LYS A 319 -0.65 -19.46 -4.25
CA LYS A 319 -0.91 -20.17 -3.00
C LYS A 319 -0.01 -19.78 -1.83
N THR A 320 1.08 -19.03 -2.04
CA THR A 320 2.16 -18.93 -1.03
C THR A 320 2.93 -17.59 -0.99
N ILE A 321 2.27 -16.42 -1.15
CA ILE A 321 2.95 -15.11 -1.02
C ILE A 321 3.34 -14.84 0.45
N ALA A 322 4.34 -15.55 0.97
CA ALA A 322 4.90 -15.43 2.32
C ALA A 322 5.87 -14.24 2.48
N GLY A 323 5.83 -13.25 1.58
CA GLY A 323 6.68 -12.06 1.60
C GLY A 323 7.59 -11.90 0.38
N SER A 324 8.45 -10.88 0.44
CA SER A 324 9.37 -10.49 -0.64
C SER A 324 10.61 -11.37 -0.75
N LEU A 325 10.98 -12.02 0.35
CA LEU A 325 12.22 -12.76 0.50
C LEU A 325 11.91 -14.25 0.71
N LYS A 326 12.23 -15.09 -0.26
CA LYS A 326 12.27 -16.54 -0.07
C LYS A 326 13.67 -16.96 0.40
N GLY A 327 13.78 -17.53 1.60
CA GLY A 327 15.04 -18.07 2.15
C GLY A 327 15.94 -17.03 2.83
N ALA A 328 17.21 -17.40 3.02
CA ALA A 328 18.22 -16.58 3.72
C ALA A 328 19.00 -15.63 2.78
N GLU A 329 18.74 -15.68 1.47
CA GLU A 329 19.43 -14.83 0.50
C GLU A 329 19.03 -13.36 0.67
N ALA A 330 20.04 -12.49 0.71
CA ALA A 330 19.82 -11.06 0.79
C ALA A 330 19.32 -10.51 -0.55
N LEU A 331 18.39 -9.55 -0.53
CA LEU A 331 18.25 -8.60 -1.63
C LEU A 331 19.36 -7.57 -1.52
N SER A 332 19.99 -7.22 -2.62
CA SER A 332 21.09 -6.27 -2.64
C SER A 332 21.05 -5.32 -3.83
N ASP A 333 21.61 -4.13 -3.64
CA ASP A 333 21.95 -3.23 -4.73
C ASP A 333 23.42 -2.87 -4.57
N THR A 334 24.23 -3.43 -5.45
CA THR A 334 25.69 -3.21 -5.44
C THR A 334 26.05 -1.77 -5.78
N ALA A 335 25.20 -1.04 -6.52
CA ALA A 335 25.44 0.35 -6.88
C ALA A 335 25.28 1.29 -5.66
N SER A 336 24.28 1.06 -4.81
CA SER A 336 24.12 1.81 -3.55
C SER A 336 24.87 1.19 -2.37
N GLY A 337 25.39 -0.03 -2.52
CA GLY A 337 26.03 -0.77 -1.43
C GLY A 337 25.04 -1.16 -0.32
N LEU A 338 23.77 -1.36 -0.65
CA LEU A 338 22.72 -1.71 0.30
C LEU A 338 22.37 -3.19 0.18
N SER A 339 22.16 -3.87 1.32
CA SER A 339 21.55 -5.20 1.34
C SER A 339 20.55 -5.37 2.49
N VAL A 340 19.53 -6.19 2.26
CA VAL A 340 18.48 -6.56 3.22
C VAL A 340 18.35 -8.08 3.24
N SER A 341 18.52 -8.70 4.40
CA SER A 341 18.26 -10.13 4.60
C SER A 341 17.50 -10.41 5.90
N ILE A 342 16.84 -11.56 5.97
CA ILE A 342 16.16 -12.04 7.17
C ILE A 342 17.10 -13.00 7.89
N THR A 343 17.38 -12.74 9.16
CA THR A 343 18.16 -13.67 10.00
C THR A 343 17.27 -14.55 10.87
N ASN A 344 16.06 -14.10 11.19
CA ASN A 344 15.09 -14.82 11.99
C ASN A 344 13.69 -14.26 11.75
N ALA A 345 12.64 -15.09 11.84
CA ALA A 345 11.25 -14.66 11.77
C ALA A 345 10.35 -15.59 12.58
N THR A 346 9.50 -15.01 13.41
CA THR A 346 8.54 -15.69 14.29
C THR A 346 7.21 -14.94 14.24
N ALA A 347 6.12 -15.52 14.76
CA ALA A 347 4.85 -14.79 14.85
C ALA A 347 4.97 -13.43 15.58
N GLY A 348 5.91 -13.29 16.52
CA GLY A 348 6.12 -12.04 17.27
C GLY A 348 6.97 -10.97 16.57
N GLY A 349 7.66 -11.30 15.48
CA GLY A 349 8.56 -10.37 14.81
C GLY A 349 9.61 -11.02 13.92
N ALA A 350 10.38 -10.20 13.21
CA ALA A 350 11.48 -10.63 12.37
C ALA A 350 12.75 -9.83 12.61
N ASP A 351 13.89 -10.50 12.63
CA ASP A 351 15.21 -9.85 12.67
C ASP A 351 15.70 -9.66 11.24
N VAL A 352 15.83 -8.39 10.84
CA VAL A 352 16.24 -7.98 9.50
C VAL A 352 17.64 -7.39 9.58
N ARG A 353 18.59 -8.01 8.87
CA ARG A 353 19.95 -7.49 8.72
C ARG A 353 20.01 -6.51 7.55
N ILE A 354 20.46 -5.29 7.85
CA ILE A 354 20.76 -4.24 6.89
C ILE A 354 22.28 -4.17 6.73
N GLY A 355 22.77 -4.39 5.51
CA GLY A 355 24.18 -4.24 5.16
C GLY A 355 24.44 -2.96 4.40
N PHE A 356 25.51 -2.24 4.76
CA PHE A 356 26.04 -1.12 3.99
C PHE A 356 27.47 -1.40 3.53
N GLY A 357 27.83 -0.86 2.37
CA GLY A 357 29.17 -0.91 1.81
C GLY A 357 29.30 -1.96 0.70
N THR A 358 30.49 -2.53 0.53
CA THR A 358 30.75 -3.51 -0.52
C THR A 358 29.95 -4.77 -0.23
N VAL A 359 28.81 -4.91 -0.91
CA VAL A 359 28.01 -6.14 -0.83
C VAL A 359 28.77 -7.20 -1.63
N PRO A 360 29.13 -8.36 -1.03
CA PRO A 360 29.66 -9.47 -1.80
C PRO A 360 28.66 -9.78 -2.91
N GLY A 361 29.08 -9.71 -4.16
CA GLY A 361 28.22 -10.05 -5.29
C GLY A 361 27.59 -11.43 -5.05
N PRO A 362 26.37 -11.70 -5.58
CA PRO A 362 25.72 -12.99 -5.38
C PRO A 362 26.73 -14.07 -5.68
N THR A 363 27.06 -14.89 -4.68
CA THR A 363 27.97 -16.02 -4.86
C THR A 363 27.36 -16.85 -5.96
N SER A 364 27.92 -16.74 -7.17
CA SER A 364 27.53 -17.57 -8.30
C SER A 364 27.79 -18.99 -7.84
N SER A 365 26.73 -19.66 -7.40
CA SER A 365 26.82 -21.04 -6.96
C SER A 365 27.37 -21.79 -8.16
N ALA A 366 28.62 -22.22 -8.07
CA ALA A 366 29.30 -22.90 -9.15
C ALA A 366 28.39 -24.07 -9.53
N SER A 367 27.90 -24.05 -10.78
CA SER A 367 27.04 -25.10 -11.30
C SER A 367 27.67 -26.45 -10.93
N PRO A 368 26.97 -27.34 -10.22
CA PRO A 368 27.56 -28.56 -9.70
C PRO A 368 28.16 -29.32 -10.89
N THR A 369 29.48 -29.50 -10.86
CA THR A 369 30.21 -30.24 -11.88
C THR A 369 29.59 -31.62 -11.94
N LYS A 370 28.89 -31.91 -13.03
CA LYS A 370 28.27 -33.21 -13.32
C LYS A 370 29.30 -34.31 -13.01
N PRO A 371 29.06 -35.19 -12.00
CA PRO A 371 29.99 -36.28 -11.71
C PRO A 371 30.18 -37.11 -12.98
N GLY A 372 31.44 -37.30 -13.35
CA GLY A 372 31.83 -38.10 -14.51
C GLY A 372 31.23 -39.50 -14.42
N ALA A 373 30.70 -39.98 -15.55
CA ALA A 373 30.12 -41.30 -15.67
C ALA A 373 31.19 -42.38 -15.38
N GLY A 374 31.17 -42.91 -14.15
CA GLY A 374 31.87 -44.13 -13.78
C GLY A 374 31.07 -45.34 -14.25
N THR A 375 31.64 -46.07 -15.20
CA THR A 375 31.14 -47.34 -15.75
C THR A 375 31.43 -48.50 -14.80
N THR A 376 30.39 -49.15 -14.23
CA THR A 376 30.47 -50.52 -13.69
C THR A 376 29.06 -51.13 -13.54
N PRO A 377 28.90 -52.47 -13.43
CA PRO A 377 28.04 -53.26 -14.31
C PRO A 377 26.75 -53.74 -13.65
N ALA A 378 25.83 -54.19 -14.50
CA ALA A 378 24.51 -54.72 -14.18
C ALA A 378 24.51 -55.88 -13.16
N PRO A 379 23.45 -55.94 -12.33
CA PRO A 379 22.84 -57.22 -12.02
C PRO A 379 21.32 -57.23 -12.27
N THR A 380 20.95 -58.24 -13.06
CA THR A 380 19.85 -59.20 -12.90
C THR A 380 18.43 -58.73 -12.55
N LEU A 381 17.54 -59.01 -13.50
CA LEU A 381 16.08 -58.94 -13.48
C LEU A 381 15.43 -59.62 -12.27
N SER A 382 14.39 -58.98 -11.74
CA SER A 382 13.28 -59.65 -11.06
C SER A 382 11.97 -59.04 -11.53
N THR A 383 11.13 -59.90 -12.10
CA THR A 383 9.78 -59.67 -12.59
C THR A 383 8.83 -59.31 -11.45
N SER A 384 8.09 -58.22 -11.58
CA SER A 384 6.90 -57.94 -10.78
C SER A 384 5.85 -57.20 -11.62
N THR A 385 4.61 -57.48 -11.25
CA THR A 385 3.36 -57.45 -12.01
C THR A 385 2.86 -56.08 -12.48
N SER A 386 2.22 -56.12 -13.65
CA SER A 386 1.47 -55.06 -14.32
C SER A 386 0.29 -54.53 -13.47
N PRO A 387 0.11 -53.21 -13.31
CA PRO A 387 -1.16 -52.65 -12.83
C PRO A 387 -2.05 -52.18 -14.00
N THR A 388 -3.29 -52.65 -13.97
CA THR A 388 -4.43 -52.16 -14.76
C THR A 388 -4.71 -50.68 -14.48
N PRO A 389 -5.01 -49.83 -15.49
CA PRO A 389 -5.31 -48.42 -15.27
C PRO A 389 -6.73 -48.24 -14.67
N PRO A 390 -6.92 -47.42 -13.62
CA PRO A 390 -8.25 -46.98 -13.23
C PRO A 390 -8.77 -45.87 -14.16
N ALA A 391 -10.08 -45.90 -14.38
CA ALA A 391 -10.86 -44.97 -15.19
C ALA A 391 -10.76 -43.51 -14.70
N PRO A 392 -10.99 -42.51 -15.57
CA PRO A 392 -10.84 -41.11 -15.21
C PRO A 392 -11.95 -40.68 -14.24
N VAL A 393 -11.55 -40.34 -13.02
CA VAL A 393 -12.41 -39.70 -12.02
C VAL A 393 -12.51 -38.23 -12.36
N GLN A 394 -13.74 -37.76 -12.63
CA GLN A 394 -14.05 -36.32 -12.67
C GLN A 394 -13.85 -35.72 -11.28
N PRO A 395 -13.07 -34.64 -11.11
CA PRO A 395 -13.05 -33.93 -9.84
C PRO A 395 -14.36 -33.17 -9.66
N THR A 396 -15.06 -33.54 -8.60
CA THR A 396 -16.12 -32.76 -7.96
C THR A 396 -15.58 -31.39 -7.55
N ARG A 397 -16.33 -30.35 -7.91
CA ARG A 397 -16.08 -28.95 -7.56
C ARG A 397 -16.44 -28.74 -6.09
N GLU A 398 -15.43 -28.67 -5.23
CA GLU A 398 -15.56 -28.23 -3.83
C GLU A 398 -15.09 -26.78 -3.73
N GLY A 399 -15.87 -25.97 -3.00
CA GLY A 399 -15.81 -24.51 -3.03
C GLY A 399 -14.60 -23.94 -2.32
N ASP A 400 -13.93 -23.01 -2.98
CA ASP A 400 -12.92 -22.14 -2.39
C ASP A 400 -13.30 -20.69 -2.70
N VAL A 401 -13.56 -19.92 -1.65
CA VAL A 401 -13.98 -18.51 -1.70
C VAL A 401 -12.70 -17.68 -1.67
N THR A 402 -12.09 -17.49 -2.83
CA THR A 402 -11.07 -16.47 -3.07
C THR A 402 -11.73 -15.34 -3.86
N THR A 403 -12.23 -14.33 -3.15
CA THR A 403 -12.62 -13.06 -3.75
C THR A 403 -11.36 -12.26 -4.06
N ASP A 404 -10.68 -12.63 -5.16
CA ASP A 404 -9.75 -11.72 -5.83
C ASP A 404 -10.56 -10.49 -6.27
N ILE A 405 -10.22 -9.32 -5.72
CA ILE A 405 -10.73 -8.02 -6.17
C ILE A 405 -10.26 -7.85 -7.62
N GLY A 406 -11.11 -8.22 -8.58
CA GLY A 406 -10.79 -8.19 -10.01
C GLY A 406 -11.07 -9.49 -10.78
N ALA A 407 -11.52 -10.57 -10.14
CA ALA A 407 -11.94 -11.81 -10.83
C ALA A 407 -13.45 -12.08 -10.80
N THR A 408 -14.24 -11.22 -10.13
CA THR A 408 -15.70 -11.28 -10.23
C THR A 408 -16.10 -10.72 -11.60
N GLY A 409 -16.47 -11.62 -12.51
CA GLY A 409 -17.02 -11.24 -13.80
C GLY A 409 -18.16 -10.22 -13.60
N LEU A 410 -18.20 -9.22 -14.48
CA LEU A 410 -19.33 -8.28 -14.58
C LEU A 410 -20.65 -9.05 -14.37
N PRO A 411 -21.59 -8.56 -13.55
CA PRO A 411 -22.90 -9.19 -13.45
C PRO A 411 -23.51 -9.29 -14.86
N THR A 412 -23.69 -10.52 -15.34
CA THR A 412 -24.43 -10.78 -16.58
C THR A 412 -25.86 -10.26 -16.38
N PRO A 413 -26.36 -9.32 -17.20
CA PRO A 413 -27.76 -8.91 -17.16
C PRO A 413 -28.66 -10.12 -17.40
N SER A 414 -29.77 -10.21 -16.67
CA SER A 414 -30.79 -11.23 -16.92
C SER A 414 -31.27 -11.14 -18.37
N THR A 415 -31.31 -12.27 -19.04
CA THR A 415 -31.61 -12.38 -20.47
C THR A 415 -33.09 -12.11 -20.75
N GLY A 416 -33.39 -10.92 -21.25
CA GLY A 416 -34.57 -10.64 -22.06
C GLY A 416 -34.26 -10.86 -23.53
N THR A 417 -34.82 -11.91 -24.13
CA THR A 417 -34.65 -12.28 -25.55
C THR A 417 -35.25 -11.21 -26.46
N SER A 418 -34.43 -10.61 -27.34
CA SER A 418 -34.82 -10.22 -28.71
C SER A 418 -33.57 -9.90 -29.54
N ALA A 419 -33.52 -10.51 -30.73
CA ALA A 419 -32.43 -10.46 -31.68
C ALA A 419 -32.36 -9.12 -32.44
N GLY A 420 -31.15 -8.72 -32.81
CA GLY A 420 -30.89 -7.62 -33.72
C GLY A 420 -29.39 -7.36 -33.86
N ASP A 421 -28.79 -7.95 -34.89
CA ASP A 421 -27.40 -7.72 -35.31
C ASP A 421 -27.14 -6.24 -35.62
N ALA A 422 -26.11 -5.67 -35.01
CA ALA A 422 -25.42 -4.48 -35.52
C ALA A 422 -23.96 -4.51 -35.09
N THR A 423 -23.08 -4.68 -36.08
CA THR A 423 -21.63 -4.53 -35.96
C THR A 423 -21.31 -3.05 -35.79
N ALA A 424 -20.83 -2.63 -34.63
CA ALA A 424 -20.35 -1.27 -34.39
C ALA A 424 -18.87 -1.29 -34.00
N THR A 425 -18.03 -0.89 -34.94
CA THR A 425 -16.63 -0.51 -34.73
C THR A 425 -16.59 0.80 -33.96
N ALA A 426 -16.24 0.76 -32.67
CA ALA A 426 -16.04 1.96 -31.86
C ALA A 426 -14.66 2.55 -32.13
N THR A 427 -14.62 3.74 -32.74
CA THR A 427 -13.44 4.59 -32.81
C THR A 427 -13.37 5.40 -31.52
N ALA A 428 -12.33 5.17 -30.70
CA ALA A 428 -12.09 5.94 -29.49
C ALA A 428 -11.66 7.37 -29.86
N ALA A 429 -12.59 8.32 -29.77
CA ALA A 429 -12.27 9.73 -29.74
C ALA A 429 -12.10 10.16 -28.28
N GLY A 430 -10.85 10.32 -27.85
CA GLY A 430 -10.53 10.85 -26.53
C GLY A 430 -10.93 12.31 -26.41
N ALA A 431 -11.84 12.60 -25.47
CA ALA A 431 -11.91 13.91 -24.84
C ALA A 431 -11.00 13.85 -23.61
N ALA A 432 -9.86 14.53 -23.70
CA ALA A 432 -8.97 14.73 -22.56
C ALA A 432 -9.73 15.51 -21.47
N ALA A 433 -9.95 14.88 -20.32
CA ALA A 433 -10.33 15.60 -19.12
C ALA A 433 -9.13 16.48 -18.71
N THR A 434 -9.19 17.76 -19.05
CA THR A 434 -8.24 18.77 -18.57
C THR A 434 -8.66 19.18 -17.15
N GLY A 435 -8.41 18.29 -16.19
CA GLY A 435 -8.45 18.57 -14.76
C GLY A 435 -7.22 17.93 -14.11
N PRO A 436 -6.72 18.43 -12.97
CA PRO A 436 -5.52 17.90 -12.31
C PRO A 436 -5.71 16.51 -11.66
N ASP A 437 -6.89 15.90 -11.75
CA ASP A 437 -7.22 14.68 -11.02
C ASP A 437 -6.91 13.44 -11.88
N SER A 438 -5.99 12.60 -11.40
CA SER A 438 -5.75 11.28 -11.99
C SER A 438 -6.87 10.33 -11.55
N LEU A 439 -7.38 9.52 -12.46
CA LEU A 439 -8.40 8.50 -12.18
C LEU A 439 -7.73 7.12 -12.07
N ALA A 440 -8.09 6.35 -11.05
CA ALA A 440 -7.66 4.97 -10.88
C ALA A 440 -8.87 4.05 -10.70
N HIS A 441 -8.83 2.86 -11.32
CA HIS A 441 -10.00 2.01 -11.56
C HIS A 441 -9.75 0.55 -11.17
N THR A 442 -10.78 -0.10 -10.60
CA THR A 442 -10.77 -1.53 -10.31
C THR A 442 -11.63 -2.33 -11.29
N GLY A 443 -11.18 -3.52 -11.67
CA GLY A 443 -12.04 -4.51 -12.37
C GLY A 443 -11.91 -4.61 -13.90
N ALA A 444 -10.93 -3.95 -14.53
CA ALA A 444 -10.65 -4.16 -15.96
C ALA A 444 -9.53 -5.21 -16.15
N THR A 445 -9.86 -6.37 -16.72
CA THR A 445 -8.85 -7.33 -17.22
C THR A 445 -8.35 -6.87 -18.59
N THR A 446 -7.44 -5.90 -18.63
CA THR A 446 -6.72 -5.58 -19.87
C THR A 446 -5.43 -6.40 -19.96
N THR A 447 -5.47 -7.48 -20.73
CA THR A 447 -4.26 -8.15 -21.22
C THR A 447 -3.54 -7.24 -22.22
N VAL A 448 -2.60 -6.42 -21.73
CA VAL A 448 -1.73 -5.61 -22.60
C VAL A 448 -0.73 -6.55 -23.27
N THR A 449 -1.01 -6.89 -24.53
CA THR A 449 -0.05 -7.59 -25.40
C THR A 449 0.86 -6.52 -26.00
N ALA A 450 2.09 -6.38 -25.48
CA ALA A 450 3.06 -5.44 -26.03
C ALA A 450 3.57 -5.94 -27.40
N VAL A 451 3.09 -5.32 -28.49
CA VAL A 451 3.69 -5.47 -29.81
C VAL A 451 4.82 -4.44 -29.94
N VAL A 452 6.06 -4.92 -29.89
CA VAL A 452 7.26 -4.13 -30.20
C VAL A 452 7.37 -4.03 -31.72
N GLY A 453 7.03 -2.85 -32.27
CA GLY A 453 7.29 -2.50 -33.66
C GLY A 453 8.17 -1.27 -33.74
N GLY A 454 9.45 -1.45 -34.06
CA GLY A 454 10.37 -0.35 -34.35
C GLY A 454 10.27 0.11 -35.80
N LEU A 455 10.34 1.43 -36.03
CA LEU A 455 10.96 2.01 -37.23
C LEU A 455 11.32 3.49 -37.03
N LEU A 456 12.55 3.84 -37.41
CA LEU A 456 13.08 5.20 -37.58
C LEU A 456 12.32 6.00 -38.64
N ILE A 457 12.19 7.33 -38.45
CA ILE A 457 12.45 8.34 -39.49
C ILE A 457 13.12 9.59 -38.86
N LEU A 458 14.28 9.94 -39.41
CA LEU A 458 15.06 11.18 -39.21
C LEU A 458 14.68 12.22 -40.27
N VAL A 459 14.22 13.41 -39.88
CA VAL A 459 14.33 14.72 -40.59
C VAL A 459 14.09 15.77 -39.48
N GLY A 460 14.96 16.71 -39.12
CA GLY A 460 15.68 17.72 -39.90
C GLY A 460 14.96 19.07 -39.73
N GLY A 461 15.56 20.04 -39.01
CA GLY A 461 14.98 21.39 -38.91
C GLY A 461 15.53 22.26 -37.78
N THR A 462 16.64 22.94 -38.05
CA THR A 462 17.19 24.04 -37.24
C THR A 462 16.38 25.33 -37.41
N THR A 463 15.93 25.95 -36.32
CA THR A 463 15.64 27.40 -36.30
C THR A 463 16.11 28.00 -34.98
N ALA A 464 17.13 28.86 -35.09
CA ALA A 464 17.60 29.72 -34.02
C ALA A 464 16.60 30.88 -33.82
N VAL A 465 16.25 31.15 -32.56
CA VAL A 465 15.59 32.40 -32.16
C VAL A 465 16.49 33.09 -31.16
N THR A 466 17.19 34.11 -31.64
CA THR A 466 17.74 35.19 -30.83
C THR A 466 16.86 36.42 -31.03
N VAL A 467 16.82 37.28 -30.00
CA VAL A 467 16.40 38.70 -29.93
C VAL A 467 15.52 38.88 -28.69
N ALA A 468 15.65 39.91 -27.86
CA ALA A 468 16.74 40.80 -27.50
C ALA A 468 16.28 41.49 -26.20
N ARG A 469 17.15 41.61 -25.22
CA ARG A 469 16.94 42.48 -24.05
C ARG A 469 16.92 43.94 -24.50
N ARG A 470 15.85 44.69 -24.19
CA ARG A 470 15.91 46.15 -24.05
C ARG A 470 15.62 46.54 -22.60
N ARG A 471 16.59 47.23 -22.01
CA ARG A 471 16.48 47.98 -20.75
C ARG A 471 16.23 49.46 -21.06
N ARG A 472 15.66 50.14 -20.05
CA ARG A 472 15.73 51.57 -19.69
C ARG A 472 14.54 52.44 -20.11
N PRO A 473 14.28 53.56 -19.40
CA PRO A 473 14.94 54.08 -18.18
C PRO A 473 14.34 53.56 -16.88
#